data_AF-A0A165TMR0-F1
#
_entry.id   AF-A0A165TMR0-F1
#
_cell.length_a   1.000
_cell.length_b   1.000
_cell.length_c   1.000
_cell.angle_alpha   90.00
_cell.angle_beta   90.00
_cell.angle_gamma   90.00
#
_symmetry.space_group_name_H-M   'P 1'
#
loop_
_entity.id
_entity.type
_entity.pdbx_description
1 polymer ?
#
loop_
_entity_poly.entity_id
_entity_poly.type
_entity_poly.pdbx_seq_one_letter_code
_entity_poly.pdbx_strand_id
1 'polypeptide(L)'
;MKKLLCAAASLGAIAFISSMALADDHSLGSDNETVTFSDLTLADGTPDDGTCAKRYGTGYKTADHPDTSSPNAQKTTNEGHDIIISSTGGTIGDGILSIENEYEIIFPNDEHKETIEVKMFATGLIGSGTASGVFSDGSCRGKVTIQSSQQ
;
A
#
# COMPACT_ATOMS: atom_id res chain seq x y z
N MET A 1 -72.06 -22.85 19.90
CA MET A 1 -70.84 -23.70 19.95
C MET A 1 -69.77 -23.02 19.09
N LYS A 2 -68.72 -22.43 19.69
CA LYS A 2 -67.30 -22.85 19.60
C LYS A 2 -66.88 -23.19 18.14
N LYS A 3 -65.87 -22.57 17.51
CA LYS A 3 -64.49 -22.34 17.99
C LYS A 3 -63.79 -21.19 17.24
N LEU A 4 -62.93 -20.48 17.97
CA LEU A 4 -61.80 -19.67 17.48
C LEU A 4 -60.78 -20.54 16.76
N LEU A 5 -60.10 -20.00 15.75
CA LEU A 5 -58.75 -20.43 15.34
C LEU A 5 -58.00 -19.23 14.75
N CYS A 6 -57.04 -18.73 15.53
CA CYS A 6 -56.00 -17.80 15.12
C CYS A 6 -55.10 -18.45 14.06
N ALA A 7 -54.83 -17.75 12.96
CA ALA A 7 -53.73 -18.07 12.06
C ALA A 7 -52.70 -16.95 12.17
N ALA A 8 -51.63 -17.20 12.93
CA ALA A 8 -50.46 -16.35 12.99
C ALA A 8 -49.66 -16.53 11.70
N ALA A 9 -49.59 -15.48 10.88
CA ALA A 9 -48.74 -15.43 9.71
C ALA A 9 -47.30 -15.08 10.13
N SER A 10 -46.48 -16.09 10.43
CA SER A 10 -45.03 -15.90 10.57
C SER A 10 -44.38 -16.05 9.19
N LEU A 11 -44.28 -14.96 8.44
CA LEU A 11 -43.38 -14.87 7.29
C LEU A 11 -41.94 -14.73 7.81
N GLY A 12 -41.26 -15.87 7.98
CA GLY A 12 -39.83 -15.91 8.22
C GLY A 12 -39.10 -15.46 6.95
N ALA A 13 -38.62 -14.22 6.94
CA ALA A 13 -37.67 -13.75 5.93
C ALA A 13 -36.31 -14.40 6.22
N ILE A 14 -35.97 -15.44 5.47
CA ILE A 14 -34.62 -16.00 5.46
C ILE A 14 -33.76 -15.04 4.65
N ALA A 15 -33.08 -14.12 5.34
CA ALA A 15 -32.04 -13.30 4.74
C ALA A 15 -30.87 -14.22 4.37
N PHE A 16 -30.72 -14.50 3.08
CA PHE A 16 -29.49 -15.08 2.55
C PHE A 16 -28.40 -14.01 2.66
N ILE A 17 -27.66 -14.04 3.76
CA ILE A 17 -26.42 -13.28 3.89
C ILE A 17 -25.41 -14.00 3.00
N SER A 18 -25.37 -13.67 1.72
CA SER A 18 -24.24 -14.03 0.88
C SER A 18 -23.04 -13.27 1.42
N SER A 19 -22.26 -13.93 2.28
CA SER A 19 -20.88 -13.54 2.56
C SER A 19 -20.16 -13.51 1.22
N MET A 20 -20.03 -12.32 0.63
CA MET A 20 -19.04 -12.11 -0.41
C MET A 20 -17.71 -12.37 0.29
N ALA A 21 -17.13 -13.54 0.00
CA ALA A 21 -15.76 -13.82 0.34
C ALA A 21 -14.93 -12.65 -0.20
N LEU A 22 -14.15 -12.02 0.67
CA LEU A 22 -13.17 -11.02 0.27
C LEU A 22 -12.26 -11.69 -0.76
N ALA A 23 -12.21 -11.08 -1.95
CA ALA A 23 -11.37 -11.54 -3.03
C ALA A 23 -9.90 -11.61 -2.58
N ASP A 24 -9.22 -12.64 -3.08
CA ASP A 24 -7.79 -12.92 -2.92
C ASP A 24 -6.93 -11.65 -2.82
N ASP A 25 -6.15 -11.59 -1.74
CA ASP A 25 -5.11 -10.60 -1.51
C ASP A 25 -3.89 -10.91 -2.40
N HIS A 26 -4.05 -10.71 -3.71
CA HIS A 26 -2.94 -10.69 -4.67
C HIS A 26 -2.30 -9.29 -4.71
N SER A 27 -2.09 -8.68 -3.54
CA SER A 27 -1.52 -7.35 -3.41
C SER A 27 -0.01 -7.44 -3.17
N LEU A 28 0.78 -6.82 -4.07
CA LEU A 28 2.01 -6.17 -3.60
C LEU A 28 1.52 -4.97 -2.78
N GLY A 29 1.73 -5.07 -1.47
CA GLY A 29 0.99 -4.40 -0.39
C GLY A 29 0.78 -5.31 0.83
N SER A 30 1.08 -6.61 0.70
CA SER A 30 1.19 -7.56 1.81
C SER A 30 2.25 -7.13 2.83
N ASP A 31 2.15 -7.60 4.06
CA ASP A 31 3.12 -7.27 5.12
C ASP A 31 4.55 -7.66 4.74
N ASN A 32 5.54 -6.90 5.24
CA ASN A 32 6.97 -7.22 5.14
C ASN A 32 7.59 -7.11 3.74
N GLU A 33 7.20 -6.11 2.95
CA GLU A 33 7.83 -5.86 1.66
C GLU A 33 9.23 -5.28 1.83
N THR A 34 10.14 -5.68 0.95
CA THR A 34 11.44 -5.01 0.78
C THR A 34 11.32 -4.03 -0.39
N VAL A 35 11.48 -2.75 -0.10
CA VAL A 35 11.50 -1.68 -1.09
C VAL A 35 12.95 -1.25 -1.27
N THR A 36 13.41 -1.19 -2.52
CA THR A 36 14.77 -0.75 -2.86
C THR A 36 14.73 0.40 -3.83
N PHE A 37 15.67 1.34 -3.67
CA PHE A 37 15.79 2.52 -4.52
C PHE A 37 17.12 2.53 -5.25
N SER A 38 17.09 3.02 -6.48
CA SER A 38 18.28 3.17 -7.32
C SER A 38 18.14 4.36 -8.26
N ASP A 39 19.25 4.78 -8.85
CA ASP A 39 19.32 5.92 -9.77
C ASP A 39 18.69 7.21 -9.17
N LEU A 40 18.99 7.45 -7.88
CA LEU A 40 18.50 8.63 -7.16
C LEU A 40 19.07 9.91 -7.77
N THR A 41 18.18 10.84 -8.09
CA THR A 41 18.51 12.18 -8.59
C THR A 41 17.56 13.20 -7.97
N LEU A 42 17.94 14.48 -8.02
CA LEU A 42 16.99 15.54 -7.71
C LEU A 42 15.89 15.58 -8.79
N ALA A 43 14.72 16.11 -8.44
CA ALA A 43 13.55 16.12 -9.31
C ALA A 43 13.79 16.90 -10.62
N ASP A 44 14.65 17.91 -10.59
CA ASP A 44 15.11 18.68 -11.75
C ASP A 44 16.07 17.91 -12.67
N GLY A 45 16.50 16.71 -12.25
CA GLY A 45 17.39 15.82 -12.97
C GLY A 45 18.87 16.05 -12.76
N THR A 46 19.25 16.96 -11.86
CA THR A 46 20.63 17.07 -11.41
C THR A 46 21.02 15.86 -10.54
N PRO A 47 22.33 15.53 -10.47
CA PRO A 47 22.81 14.48 -9.58
C PRO A 47 22.41 14.74 -8.14
N ASP A 48 22.14 13.67 -7.40
CA ASP A 48 21.87 13.76 -5.96
C ASP A 48 23.04 14.45 -5.24
N ASP A 49 22.73 15.45 -4.41
CA ASP A 49 23.67 16.17 -3.56
C ASP A 49 23.83 15.52 -2.18
N GLY A 50 23.17 14.37 -1.98
CA GLY A 50 23.09 13.61 -0.73
C GLY A 50 21.72 13.69 -0.06
N THR A 51 20.85 14.59 -0.52
CA THR A 51 19.48 14.73 -0.01
C THR A 51 18.66 13.46 -0.23
N CYS A 52 18.69 12.90 -1.44
CA CYS A 52 17.89 11.73 -1.77
C CYS A 52 18.45 10.46 -1.14
N ALA A 53 19.77 10.29 -1.16
CA ALA A 53 20.44 9.19 -0.47
C ALA A 53 20.19 9.22 1.05
N LYS A 54 20.08 10.39 1.68
CA LYS A 54 19.77 10.50 3.11
C LYS A 54 18.34 10.06 3.44
N ARG A 55 17.36 10.33 2.54
CA ARG A 55 15.95 9.94 2.74
C ARG A 55 15.68 8.48 2.38
N TYR A 56 16.11 8.06 1.20
CA TYR A 56 15.74 6.78 0.60
C TYR A 56 16.81 5.70 0.78
N GLY A 57 18.07 6.10 1.02
CA GLY A 57 19.18 5.18 1.19
C GLY A 57 19.26 4.16 0.06
N THR A 58 19.38 2.89 0.44
CA THR A 58 19.31 1.75 -0.51
C THR A 58 17.91 1.13 -0.57
N GLY A 59 16.98 1.57 0.29
CA GLY A 59 15.73 0.88 0.54
C GLY A 59 15.39 0.73 2.02
N TYR A 60 14.24 0.13 2.25
CA TYR A 60 13.72 -0.21 3.57
C TYR A 60 12.80 -1.43 3.50
N LYS A 61 12.56 -2.05 4.65
CA LYS A 61 11.54 -3.07 4.84
C LYS A 61 10.33 -2.45 5.50
N THR A 62 9.14 -2.69 4.93
CA THR A 62 7.88 -2.24 5.51
C THR A 62 7.39 -3.25 6.55
N ALA A 63 6.58 -2.81 7.49
CA ALA A 63 5.83 -3.64 8.43
C ALA A 63 4.51 -2.93 8.76
N ASP A 64 3.55 -3.66 9.31
CA ASP A 64 2.34 -3.02 9.81
C ASP A 64 2.67 -1.99 10.88
N HIS A 65 2.01 -0.84 10.77
CA HIS A 65 2.11 0.18 11.79
C HIS A 65 1.39 -0.30 13.07
N PRO A 66 1.99 -0.14 14.27
CA PRO A 66 1.41 -0.63 15.52
C PRO A 66 0.12 0.10 15.92
N ASP A 67 -0.09 1.33 15.42
CA ASP A 67 -1.36 2.05 15.57
C ASP A 67 -2.38 1.58 14.53
N THR A 68 -3.33 0.77 14.98
CA THR A 68 -4.45 0.28 14.17
C THR A 68 -5.69 1.16 14.25
N SER A 69 -5.62 2.32 14.93
CA SER A 69 -6.77 3.21 15.13
C SER A 69 -6.99 4.21 13.99
N SER A 70 -6.03 4.31 13.06
CA SER A 70 -6.13 5.19 11.91
C SER A 70 -7.17 4.73 10.89
N PRO A 71 -7.92 5.65 10.28
CA PRO A 71 -8.81 5.32 9.17
C PRO A 71 -8.07 4.93 7.88
N ASN A 72 -6.77 5.28 7.77
CA ASN A 72 -5.96 4.98 6.59
C ASN A 72 -5.03 3.79 6.86
N ALA A 73 -4.70 3.04 5.82
CA ALA A 73 -3.67 2.01 5.92
C ALA A 73 -2.31 2.66 6.22
N GLN A 74 -1.65 2.17 7.26
CA GLN A 74 -0.34 2.66 7.69
C GLN A 74 0.67 1.53 7.74
N LYS A 75 1.90 1.86 7.36
CA LYS A 75 3.06 0.99 7.51
C LYS A 75 4.15 1.76 8.25
N THR A 76 4.99 1.02 8.97
CA THR A 76 6.26 1.54 9.46
C THR A 76 7.41 0.88 8.71
N THR A 77 8.63 1.38 8.85
CA THR A 77 9.82 0.74 8.27
C THR A 77 10.87 0.40 9.31
N ASN A 78 11.80 -0.47 8.95
CA ASN A 78 12.97 -0.77 9.78
C ASN A 78 13.89 0.45 10.03
N GLU A 79 13.74 1.51 9.22
CA GLU A 79 14.42 2.80 9.39
C GLU A 79 13.60 3.80 10.24
N GLY A 80 12.44 3.38 10.74
CA GLY A 80 11.56 4.19 11.60
C GLY A 80 10.73 5.23 10.85
N HIS A 81 10.55 5.07 9.53
CA HIS A 81 9.64 5.90 8.74
C HIS A 81 8.19 5.54 9.06
N ASP A 82 7.33 6.54 9.17
CA ASP A 82 5.88 6.34 9.18
C ASP A 82 5.34 6.61 7.78
N ILE A 83 4.62 5.64 7.23
CA ILE A 83 4.08 5.67 5.87
C ILE A 83 2.56 5.57 5.96
N ILE A 84 1.87 6.60 5.49
CA ILE A 84 0.42 6.60 5.30
C ILE A 84 0.16 6.37 3.81
N ILE A 85 -0.64 5.37 3.49
CA ILE A 85 -1.03 5.08 2.10
C ILE A 85 -2.26 5.94 1.79
N SER A 86 -2.09 7.01 1.02
CA SER A 86 -3.16 7.98 0.73
C SER A 86 -4.02 7.54 -0.45
N SER A 87 -3.42 6.87 -1.44
CA SER A 87 -4.13 6.30 -2.58
C SER A 87 -3.45 5.03 -3.07
N THR A 88 -4.26 4.04 -3.45
CA THR A 88 -3.81 2.82 -4.12
C THR A 88 -4.66 2.60 -5.36
N GLY A 89 -3.99 2.50 -6.49
CA GLY A 89 -4.57 2.27 -7.80
C GLY A 89 -3.71 1.31 -8.62
N GLY A 90 -4.10 1.15 -9.89
CA GLY A 90 -3.44 0.25 -10.82
C GLY A 90 -4.40 -0.76 -11.44
N THR A 91 -3.84 -1.80 -12.06
CA THR A 91 -4.62 -2.80 -12.81
C THR A 91 -4.00 -4.17 -12.62
N ILE A 92 -4.86 -5.17 -12.41
CA ILE A 92 -4.50 -6.59 -12.36
C ILE A 92 -5.21 -7.28 -13.51
N GLY A 93 -4.47 -7.85 -14.44
CA GLY A 93 -5.05 -8.48 -15.62
C GLY A 93 -3.99 -8.91 -16.63
N ASP A 94 -4.37 -9.82 -17.53
CA ASP A 94 -3.51 -10.26 -18.64
C ASP A 94 -2.12 -10.78 -18.22
N GLY A 95 -2.00 -11.30 -16.99
CA GLY A 95 -0.75 -11.78 -16.41
C GLY A 95 0.16 -10.68 -15.82
N ILE A 96 -0.28 -9.42 -15.85
CA ILE A 96 0.46 -8.24 -15.42
C ILE A 96 -0.21 -7.60 -14.19
N LEU A 97 0.62 -7.08 -13.30
CA LEU A 97 0.25 -6.22 -12.19
C LEU A 97 0.83 -4.83 -12.45
N SER A 98 -0.01 -3.81 -12.40
CA SER A 98 0.38 -2.39 -12.37
C SER A 98 -0.04 -1.79 -11.04
N ILE A 99 0.82 -0.98 -10.45
CA ILE A 99 0.67 -0.35 -9.15
C ILE A 99 0.86 1.15 -9.32
N GLU A 100 -0.11 1.92 -8.84
CA GLU A 100 -0.05 3.37 -8.79
C GLU A 100 -0.39 3.79 -7.36
N ASN A 101 0.60 4.25 -6.61
CA ASN A 101 0.40 4.61 -5.21
C ASN A 101 0.81 6.06 -4.94
N GLU A 102 0.04 6.69 -4.07
CA GLU A 102 0.42 7.93 -3.41
C GLU A 102 0.60 7.63 -1.92
N TYR A 103 1.72 8.09 -1.37
CA TYR A 103 2.10 7.92 0.02
C TYR A 103 2.36 9.26 0.66
N GLU A 104 2.11 9.34 1.95
CA GLU A 104 2.56 10.39 2.83
C GLU A 104 3.60 9.77 3.78
N ILE A 105 4.87 10.18 3.65
CA ILE A 105 5.98 9.61 4.41
C ILE A 105 6.55 10.66 5.38
N ILE A 106 6.70 10.28 6.64
CA ILE A 106 7.41 11.06 7.65
C ILE A 106 8.79 10.42 7.84
N PHE A 107 9.83 11.15 7.41
CA PHE A 107 11.21 10.71 7.57
C PHE A 107 11.75 11.15 8.94
N PRO A 108 12.23 10.22 9.80
CA PRO A 108 12.66 10.55 11.16
C PRO A 108 13.94 11.42 11.19
N ASN A 109 14.73 11.35 10.13
CA ASN A 109 16.01 12.04 9.97
C ASN A 109 15.89 13.41 9.26
N ASP A 110 14.66 13.82 8.92
CA ASP A 110 14.39 15.16 8.39
C ASP A 110 14.20 16.15 9.56
N GLU A 111 14.80 17.34 9.47
CA GLU A 111 14.89 18.29 10.60
C GLU A 111 13.51 18.74 11.10
N HIS A 112 12.55 18.82 10.18
CA HIS A 112 11.20 19.29 10.45
C HIS A 112 10.16 18.17 10.54
N LYS A 113 10.55 16.91 10.27
CA LYS A 113 9.64 15.74 10.20
C LYS A 113 8.36 16.04 9.41
N GLU A 114 8.51 16.79 8.33
CA GLU A 114 7.38 17.14 7.48
C GLU A 114 6.88 15.90 6.75
N THR A 115 5.57 15.85 6.53
CA THR A 115 4.97 14.82 5.69
C THR A 115 5.33 15.09 4.24
N ILE A 116 5.92 14.09 3.58
CA ILE A 116 6.33 14.17 2.18
C ILE A 116 5.40 13.31 1.33
N GLU A 117 4.78 13.92 0.33
CA GLU A 117 3.98 13.21 -0.67
C GLU A 117 4.89 12.49 -1.67
N VAL A 118 4.76 11.17 -1.76
CA VAL A 118 5.52 10.33 -2.69
C VAL A 118 4.57 9.66 -3.66
N LYS A 119 4.85 9.82 -4.96
CA LYS A 119 4.11 9.16 -6.05
C LYS A 119 4.95 8.03 -6.62
N MET A 120 4.34 6.87 -6.80
CA MET A 120 5.00 5.66 -7.26
C MET A 120 4.20 4.98 -8.35
N PHE A 121 4.91 4.55 -9.40
CA PHE A 121 4.37 3.73 -10.49
C PHE A 121 5.27 2.52 -10.67
N ALA A 122 4.73 1.32 -10.50
CA ALA A 122 5.49 0.07 -10.64
C ALA A 122 4.69 -1.00 -11.39
N THR A 123 5.39 -1.90 -12.08
CA THR A 123 4.78 -3.02 -12.79
C THR A 123 5.50 -4.33 -12.48
N GLY A 124 4.78 -5.44 -12.53
CA GLY A 124 5.30 -6.77 -12.28
C GLY A 124 4.45 -7.84 -12.95
N LEU A 125 4.90 -9.09 -12.89
CA LEU A 125 4.09 -10.23 -13.31
C LEU A 125 3.30 -10.76 -12.11
N ILE A 126 2.04 -11.15 -12.34
CA ILE A 126 1.20 -11.76 -11.31
C ILE A 126 1.92 -13.01 -10.77
N GLY A 127 2.05 -13.11 -9.45
CA GLY A 127 2.70 -14.24 -8.77
C GLY A 127 4.24 -14.24 -8.80
N SER A 128 4.89 -13.22 -9.38
CA SER A 128 6.36 -13.13 -9.37
C SER A 128 6.93 -12.65 -8.03
N GLY A 129 6.10 -12.10 -7.15
CA GLY A 129 6.52 -11.50 -5.88
C GLY A 129 7.39 -10.24 -6.04
N THR A 130 7.56 -9.72 -7.25
CA THR A 130 8.38 -8.52 -7.52
C THR A 130 7.68 -7.57 -8.48
N ALA A 131 7.77 -6.27 -8.21
CA ALA A 131 7.43 -5.21 -9.16
C ALA A 131 8.52 -4.14 -9.18
N SER A 132 8.71 -3.49 -10.32
CA SER A 132 9.69 -2.42 -10.49
C SER A 132 9.10 -1.26 -11.27
N GLY A 133 9.61 -0.06 -10.99
CA GLY A 133 9.22 1.14 -11.72
C GLY A 133 9.93 2.38 -11.20
N VAL A 134 9.18 3.46 -11.03
CA VAL A 134 9.71 4.78 -10.71
C VAL A 134 8.94 5.44 -9.57
N PHE A 135 9.59 6.37 -8.89
CA PHE A 135 8.96 7.19 -7.88
C PHE A 135 9.44 8.64 -7.97
N SER A 136 8.66 9.55 -7.37
CA SER A 136 9.02 10.96 -7.19
C SER A 136 8.32 11.52 -5.96
N ASP A 137 9.02 12.33 -5.17
CA ASP A 137 8.47 13.08 -4.04
C ASP A 137 8.43 14.60 -4.26
N GLY A 138 8.67 15.03 -5.51
CA GLY A 138 8.80 16.44 -5.90
C GLY A 138 10.18 17.04 -5.64
N SER A 139 11.01 16.45 -4.77
CA SER A 139 12.42 16.83 -4.53
C SER A 139 13.40 15.80 -5.08
N CYS A 140 13.07 14.52 -4.93
CA CYS A 140 13.84 13.35 -5.27
C CYS A 140 13.05 12.46 -6.22
N ARG A 141 13.75 11.83 -7.14
CA ARG A 141 13.20 10.83 -8.06
C ARG A 141 14.19 9.71 -8.29
N GLY A 142 13.67 8.56 -8.72
CA GLY A 142 14.52 7.44 -9.08
C GLY A 142 13.70 6.22 -9.47
N LYS A 143 14.38 5.08 -9.48
CA LYS A 143 13.78 3.77 -9.68
C LYS A 143 13.45 3.14 -8.34
N VAL A 144 12.37 2.38 -8.32
CA VAL A 144 11.93 1.59 -7.17
C VAL A 144 11.77 0.13 -7.58
N THR A 145 12.12 -0.79 -6.69
CA THR A 145 11.76 -2.21 -6.79
C THR A 145 11.16 -2.67 -5.48
N ILE A 146 10.01 -3.32 -5.57
CA ILE A 146 9.22 -3.85 -4.47
C ILE A 146 9.30 -5.36 -4.55
N GLN A 147 9.68 -6.00 -3.46
CA GLN A 147 9.71 -7.45 -3.32
C GLN A 147 8.82 -7.84 -2.15
N SER A 148 7.73 -8.55 -2.44
CA SER A 148 6.93 -9.16 -1.39
C SER A 148 7.69 -10.32 -0.78
N SER A 149 7.64 -10.43 0.54
CA SER A 149 8.12 -11.60 1.26
C SER A 149 7.11 -12.75 1.10
N GLN A 150 6.87 -13.24 -0.11
CA GLN A 150 6.11 -14.48 -0.26
C GLN A 150 6.97 -15.66 0.24
N GLN A 151 6.58 -16.20 1.39
CA GLN A 151 6.80 -17.60 1.78
C GLN A 151 5.46 -18.31 1.91
#